data_AF-A0A2S9FR57-F1
#
_entry.id   AF-A0A2S9FR57-F1
#
_cell.length_a   1.000
_cell.length_b   1.000
_cell.length_c   1.000
_cell.angle_alpha   90.00
_cell.angle_beta   90.00
_cell.angle_gamma   90.00
#
_symmetry.space_group_name_H-M   'P 1'
#
loop_
_entity.id
_entity.type
_entity.pdbx_description
1 polymer ?
#
loop_
_entity_poly.entity_id
_entity_poly.type
_entity_poly.pdbx_seq_one_letter_code
_entity_poly.pdbx_strand_id
1 'polypeptide(L)'
;RPGSRAEATLSVRDIHARYPQLVILSISDFGRDTEYRTWEATGPVFHALTSELSRSGIPGREPLIPPAELPHQVAAAQAAVMTLSVFLDRLRTGEGDLID
;
A
#
# COMPACT_ATOMS: atom_id res chain seq x y z
N ARG A 1 -10.06 -2.45 -4.96
CA ARG A 1 -9.66 -3.70 -4.27
C ARG A 1 -9.09 -4.66 -5.30
N PRO A 2 -8.00 -5.37 -4.96
CA PRO A 2 -7.45 -6.43 -5.80
C PRO A 2 -8.53 -7.44 -6.20
N GLY A 3 -8.57 -7.83 -7.47
CA GLY A 3 -9.53 -8.76 -8.06
C GLY A 3 -10.95 -8.19 -8.31
N SER A 4 -11.19 -6.91 -8.05
CA SER A 4 -12.52 -6.31 -8.27
C SER A 4 -12.78 -6.00 -9.76
N ARG A 5 -14.06 -5.99 -10.16
CA ARG A 5 -14.46 -5.59 -11.52
C ARG A 5 -13.95 -4.19 -11.91
N ALA A 6 -13.97 -3.26 -10.97
CA ALA A 6 -13.48 -1.90 -11.21
C ALA A 6 -11.97 -1.88 -11.53
N GLU A 7 -11.18 -2.67 -10.79
CA GLU A 7 -9.74 -2.81 -11.07
C GLU A 7 -9.49 -3.48 -12.43
N ALA A 8 -10.20 -4.57 -12.74
CA ALA A 8 -10.11 -5.23 -14.03
C ALA A 8 -10.48 -4.30 -15.20
N THR A 9 -11.42 -3.37 -14.97
CA THR A 9 -11.83 -2.38 -15.99
C THR A 9 -10.75 -1.32 -16.21
N LEU A 10 -10.02 -0.91 -15.17
CA LEU A 10 -8.95 0.07 -15.27
C LEU A 10 -7.67 -0.54 -15.88
N SER A 11 -7.36 -1.81 -15.57
CA SER A 11 -6.17 -2.54 -16.02
C SER A 11 -4.87 -1.72 -15.99
N VAL A 12 -4.41 -1.37 -14.79
CA VAL A 12 -3.23 -0.50 -14.59
C VAL A 12 -1.96 -1.02 -15.27
N ARG A 13 -1.80 -2.34 -15.41
CA ARG A 13 -0.67 -2.97 -16.12
C ARG A 13 -0.74 -2.70 -17.62
N ASP A 14 -1.92 -2.81 -18.23
CA ASP A 14 -2.10 -2.52 -19.65
C ASP A 14 -1.94 -1.03 -19.95
N ILE A 15 -2.43 -0.16 -19.04
CA ILE A 15 -2.20 1.29 -19.13
C ILE A 15 -0.70 1.58 -19.13
N HIS A 16 0.06 1.01 -18.18
CA HIS A 16 1.51 1.21 -18.11
C HIS A 16 2.23 0.66 -19.35
N ALA A 17 1.88 -0.55 -19.79
CA ALA A 17 2.47 -1.15 -21.00
C ALA A 17 2.23 -0.28 -22.25
N ARG A 18 1.07 0.40 -22.34
CA ARG A 18 0.75 1.30 -23.46
C ARG A 18 1.44 2.67 -23.35
N TYR A 19 1.65 3.15 -22.12
CA TYR A 19 2.21 4.46 -21.81
C TYR A 19 3.33 4.29 -20.76
N PRO A 20 4.51 3.77 -21.16
CA PRO A 20 5.57 3.39 -20.23
C PRO A 20 6.15 4.57 -19.45
N GLN A 21 5.90 5.81 -19.89
CA GLN A 21 6.29 7.02 -19.17
C GLN A 21 5.37 7.36 -17.98
N LEU A 22 4.25 6.65 -17.75
CA LEU A 22 3.35 7.00 -16.65
C LEU A 22 3.90 6.51 -15.31
N VAL A 23 3.84 7.37 -14.30
CA VAL A 23 3.97 6.95 -12.90
C VAL A 23 2.58 6.65 -12.38
N ILE A 24 2.31 5.39 -12.07
CA ILE A 24 1.00 4.94 -11.59
C ILE A 24 1.19 4.45 -10.16
N LEU A 25 0.62 5.17 -9.20
CA LEU A 25 0.47 4.69 -7.84
C LEU A 25 -0.88 3.98 -7.70
N SER A 26 -0.87 2.77 -7.17
CA SER A 26 -2.08 1.98 -7.07
C SER A 26 -2.19 1.30 -5.71
N ILE A 27 -2.89 1.93 -4.78
CA ILE A 27 -2.91 1.49 -3.38
C ILE A 27 -3.97 0.40 -3.13
N SER A 28 -3.57 -0.64 -2.41
CA SER A 28 -4.47 -1.59 -1.74
C SER A 28 -3.91 -2.00 -0.39
N ASP A 29 -4.78 -2.46 0.52
CA ASP A 29 -4.41 -2.68 1.92
C ASP A 29 -3.23 -3.65 2.13
N PHE A 30 -3.14 -4.68 1.28
CA PHE A 30 -2.12 -5.73 1.36
C PHE A 30 -1.33 -5.93 0.06
N GLY A 31 -1.41 -4.99 -0.88
CA GLY A 31 -0.86 -5.17 -2.23
C GLY A 31 -1.64 -6.20 -3.07
N ARG A 32 -1.35 -6.24 -4.38
CA ARG A 32 -2.01 -7.12 -5.34
C ARG A 32 -1.34 -8.46 -5.50
N ASP A 33 -0.01 -8.48 -5.40
CA ASP A 33 0.79 -9.67 -5.68
C ASP A 33 1.16 -10.43 -4.38
N THR A 34 0.23 -10.42 -3.41
CA THR A 34 0.41 -11.09 -2.11
C THR A 34 -0.68 -12.13 -1.85
N GLU A 35 -0.42 -13.03 -0.90
CA GLU A 35 -1.41 -13.98 -0.40
C GLU A 35 -2.55 -13.31 0.38
N TYR A 36 -2.27 -12.12 0.95
CA TYR A 36 -3.21 -11.34 1.77
C TYR A 36 -4.06 -10.35 0.97
N ARG A 37 -3.88 -10.25 -0.35
CA ARG A 37 -4.53 -9.24 -1.23
C ARG A 37 -6.06 -9.12 -1.12
N THR A 38 -6.74 -10.16 -0.63
CA THR A 38 -8.20 -10.20 -0.44
C THR A 38 -8.63 -10.19 1.03
N TRP A 39 -7.69 -10.04 1.97
CA TRP A 39 -8.01 -9.92 3.38
C TRP A 39 -8.75 -8.62 3.67
N GLU A 40 -9.57 -8.65 4.72
CA GLU A 40 -10.23 -7.46 5.22
C GLU A 40 -9.28 -6.70 6.13
N ALA A 41 -8.96 -5.47 5.75
CA ALA A 41 -8.09 -4.62 6.53
C ALA A 41 -8.89 -3.78 7.53
N THR A 42 -8.41 -3.79 8.76
CA THR A 42 -8.83 -2.89 9.82
C THR A 42 -7.59 -2.43 10.58
N GLY A 43 -7.65 -1.29 11.27
CA GLY A 43 -6.54 -0.82 12.12
C GLY A 43 -5.96 -1.92 13.03
N PRO A 44 -6.78 -2.67 13.79
CA PRO A 44 -6.31 -3.77 14.62
C PRO A 44 -5.58 -4.88 13.84
N VAL A 45 -6.06 -5.23 12.64
CA VAL A 45 -5.40 -6.24 11.78
C VAL A 45 -4.01 -5.75 11.37
N PHE A 46 -3.87 -4.50 10.95
CA PHE A 46 -2.55 -3.95 10.62
C PHE A 46 -1.61 -3.93 11.82
N HIS A 47 -2.06 -3.46 12.97
CA HIS A 47 -1.23 -3.45 14.19
C HIS A 47 -0.81 -4.86 14.63
N ALA A 48 -1.68 -5.86 14.42
CA ALA A 48 -1.36 -7.25 14.73
C ALA A 48 -0.24 -7.79 13.82
N LEU A 49 -0.26 -7.44 12.54
CA LEU A 49 0.69 -7.92 11.53
C LEU A 49 2.06 -7.20 11.58
N THR A 50 2.16 -6.03 12.21
CA THR A 50 3.40 -5.22 12.27
C THR A 50 4.23 -5.43 13.55
N SER A 51 3.94 -6.47 14.34
CA SER A 51 4.53 -6.69 15.68
C SER A 51 4.16 -5.61 16.71
N GLU A 52 3.39 -4.58 16.37
CA GLU A 52 3.06 -3.49 17.29
C GLU A 52 2.27 -3.99 18.50
N LEU A 53 1.28 -4.87 18.30
CA LEU A 53 0.53 -5.46 19.41
C LEU A 53 1.36 -6.39 20.31
N SER A 54 2.51 -6.90 19.85
CA SER A 54 3.38 -7.72 20.71
C SER A 54 4.04 -6.93 21.85
N ARG A 55 4.04 -5.59 21.75
CA ARG A 55 4.70 -4.67 22.69
C ARG A 55 3.79 -3.54 23.17
N SER A 56 2.49 -3.60 22.84
CA SER A 56 1.53 -2.58 23.22
C SER A 56 0.82 -2.96 24.53
N GLY A 57 0.74 -2.04 25.48
CA GLY A 57 0.09 -2.26 26.78
C GLY A 57 1.03 -2.80 27.86
N ILE A 58 0.44 -3.45 28.87
CA ILE A 58 1.13 -3.92 30.08
C ILE A 58 1.46 -5.42 29.94
N PRO A 59 2.68 -5.88 30.26
CA PRO A 59 3.02 -7.31 30.22
C PRO A 59 2.04 -8.17 31.04
N GLY A 60 1.60 -9.29 30.45
CA GLY A 60 0.62 -10.21 31.07
C GLY A 60 -0.85 -9.79 30.94
N ARG A 61 -1.14 -8.71 30.20
CA ARG A 61 -2.51 -8.27 29.85
C ARG A 61 -2.70 -8.34 28.34
N GLU A 62 -3.94 -8.24 27.90
CA GLU A 62 -4.28 -8.12 26.49
C GLU A 62 -3.62 -6.87 25.88
N PRO A 63 -3.08 -6.95 24.64
CA PRO A 63 -2.51 -5.79 23.99
C PRO A 63 -3.49 -4.63 23.83
N LEU A 64 -3.01 -3.41 24.00
CA LEU A 64 -3.80 -2.22 23.68
C LEU A 64 -3.69 -1.88 22.20
N ILE A 65 -4.80 -1.48 21.59
CA ILE A 65 -4.80 -1.03 20.20
C ILE A 65 -4.33 0.42 20.17
N PRO A 66 -3.27 0.75 19.41
CA PRO A 66 -2.86 2.13 19.20
C PRO A 66 -4.03 2.97 18.66
N PRO A 67 -4.20 4.22 19.14
CA PRO A 67 -5.29 5.07 18.69
C PRO A 67 -5.01 5.64 17.29
N ALA A 68 -6.05 6.20 16.67
CA ALA A 68 -6.03 6.84 15.35
C ALA A 68 -5.73 5.90 14.17
N GLU A 69 -5.69 6.46 12.97
CA GLU A 69 -5.49 5.75 11.71
C GLU A 69 -4.00 5.64 11.33
N LEU A 70 -3.15 5.34 12.32
CA LEU A 70 -1.69 5.33 12.17
C LEU A 70 -1.22 4.44 11.00
N PRO A 71 -1.74 3.21 10.79
CA PRO A 71 -1.29 2.37 9.68
C PRO A 71 -1.48 3.06 8.32
N HIS A 72 -2.65 3.65 8.09
CA HIS A 72 -2.97 4.35 6.84
C HIS A 72 -2.16 5.64 6.69
N GLN A 73 -1.96 6.40 7.77
CA GLN A 73 -1.19 7.64 7.72
C GLN A 73 0.28 7.39 7.39
N VAL A 74 0.88 6.35 7.99
CA VAL A 74 2.25 5.94 7.67
C VAL A 74 2.33 5.42 6.23
N ALA A 75 1.40 4.56 5.81
CA ALA A 75 1.37 4.06 4.44
C ALA A 75 1.24 5.19 3.40
N ALA A 76 0.38 6.19 3.66
CA ALA A 76 0.22 7.35 2.78
C ALA A 76 1.51 8.17 2.64
N ALA A 77 2.23 8.40 3.74
CA ALA A 77 3.51 9.10 3.72
C ALA A 77 4.56 8.32 2.90
N GLN A 78 4.65 7.00 3.09
CA GLN A 78 5.55 6.13 2.31
C GLN A 78 5.20 6.13 0.83
N ALA A 79 3.91 6.01 0.49
CA ALA A 79 3.43 6.03 -0.88
C ALA A 79 3.76 7.36 -1.59
N ALA A 80 3.63 8.49 -0.89
CA ALA A 80 4.02 9.80 -1.41
C ALA A 80 5.53 9.88 -1.71
N VAL A 81 6.38 9.43 -0.77
CA VAL A 81 7.83 9.40 -0.97
C VAL A 81 8.23 8.51 -2.14
N MET A 82 7.63 7.32 -2.26
CA MET A 82 7.92 6.40 -3.35
C MET A 82 7.49 6.98 -4.71
N THR A 83 6.29 7.56 -4.77
CA THR A 83 5.77 8.19 -6.00
C THR A 83 6.64 9.34 -6.46
N LEU A 84 7.08 10.20 -5.54
CA LEU A 84 7.99 11.30 -5.87
C LEU A 84 9.37 10.80 -6.31
N SER A 85 9.86 9.72 -5.71
CA SER A 85 11.13 9.09 -6.09
C SER A 85 11.10 8.55 -7.52
N VAL A 86 10.05 7.80 -7.87
CA VAL A 86 9.86 7.27 -9.25
C VAL A 86 9.61 8.41 -10.23
N PHE A 87 8.84 9.43 -9.84
CA PHE A 87 8.65 10.60 -10.69
C PHE A 87 9.95 11.33 -10.97
N LEU A 88 10.82 11.49 -9.97
CA LEU A 88 12.14 12.10 -10.17
C LEU A 88 13.03 11.27 -11.09
N ASP A 89 13.00 9.94 -10.96
CA ASP A 89 13.74 9.04 -11.85
C ASP A 89 13.26 9.17 -13.31
N ARG A 90 11.94 9.17 -13.50
CA ARG A 90 11.31 9.40 -14.81
C ARG A 90 11.78 10.69 -15.48
N LEU A 91 11.99 11.77 -14.73
CA LEU A 91 12.48 13.03 -15.32
C LEU A 91 13.88 12.88 -15.94
N ARG A 92 14.65 11.86 -15.54
CA ARG A 92 16.00 11.56 -16.05
C ARG A 92 15.97 10.49 -17.14
N THR A 93 15.15 9.47 -16.98
CA THR A 93 15.12 8.28 -17.86
C THR A 93 14.07 8.37 -18.96
N GLY A 94 13.01 9.15 -18.76
CA GLY A 94 11.80 9.16 -19.58
C GLY A 94 10.80 8.05 -19.24
N GLU A 95 11.22 7.06 -18.44
CA GLU A 95 10.45 5.87 -18.09
C GLU A 95 9.75 6.05 -16.73
N GLY A 96 8.47 5.70 -16.67
CA GLY A 96 7.69 5.65 -15.44
C GLY A 96 7.74 4.28 -14.79
N ASP A 97 6.85 4.05 -13.83
CA ASP A 97 6.68 2.73 -13.21
C ASP A 97 5.28 2.60 -12.61
N LEU A 98 4.89 1.35 -12.34
CA LEU A 98 3.71 0.98 -11.56
C LEU A 98 4.11 0.65 -10.12
N ILE A 99 3.72 1.50 -9.18
CA ILE A 99 3.88 1.31 -7.75
C ILE A 99 2.60 0.68 -7.20
N ASP A 100 2.72 -0.51 -6.62
CA ASP A 100 1.64 -1.23 -5.91
C ASP A 100 1.68 -0.92 -4.40
#